data_AF-A0A1Q3AL71-F1
#
_entry.id   AF-A0A1Q3AL71-F1
#
_cell.length_a   1.000
_cell.length_b   1.000
_cell.length_c   1.000
_cell.angle_alpha   90.00
_cell.angle_beta   90.00
_cell.angle_gamma   90.00
#
_symmetry.space_group_name_H-M   'P 1'
#
loop_
_entity.id
_entity.type
_entity.pdbx_description
1 polymer ?
#
loop_
_entity_poly.entity_id
_entity_poly.type
_entity_poly.pdbx_seq_one_letter_code
_entity_poly.pdbx_strand_id
1 'polypeptide(L)'
;MLNSIESPPVLDRKSLPDSLKYAYLGPNETLTVIIASCLTTEQEDKVLAVLKDHKEAIGWSVAYLKGISPSICMHQIFCEDGAKPFRDTQRRLNPNMREVVKNEIVKWLDAALFTLPLTANELVPLR
;
A
#
# COMPACT_ATOMS: atom_id res chain seq x y z
N MET A 1 11.59 10.88 10.53
CA MET A 1 10.31 10.41 9.98
C MET A 1 9.44 10.01 11.17
N LEU A 2 8.25 10.58 11.31
CA LEU A 2 7.35 10.26 12.42
C LEU A 2 6.81 8.85 12.24
N ASN A 3 6.72 8.09 13.33
CA ASN A 3 6.16 6.75 13.29
C ASN A 3 4.67 6.86 12.91
N SER A 4 4.17 6.07 11.95
CA SER A 4 2.75 6.14 11.54
C SER A 4 1.75 5.82 12.67
N ILE A 5 2.24 5.30 13.79
CA ILE A 5 1.50 5.08 15.03
C ILE A 5 1.31 6.40 15.82
N GLU A 6 2.26 7.34 15.73
CA GLU A 6 2.21 8.64 16.41
C GLU A 6 1.27 9.63 15.69
N SER A 7 1.16 9.52 14.37
CA SER A 7 0.25 10.32 13.54
C SER A 7 -0.57 9.42 12.60
N PRO A 8 -1.60 8.72 13.12
CA PRO A 8 -2.45 7.85 12.32
C PRO A 8 -3.24 8.67 11.29
N PRO A 9 -3.42 8.16 10.06
CA PRO A 9 -4.17 8.87 9.03
C PRO A 9 -5.65 8.97 9.41
N VAL A 10 -6.25 10.13 9.13
CA VAL A 10 -7.70 10.33 9.25
C VAL A 10 -8.37 9.58 8.12
N LEU A 11 -9.16 8.56 8.46
CA LEU A 11 -9.88 7.72 7.51
C LEU A 11 -11.35 8.17 7.41
N ASP A 12 -11.80 8.49 6.20
CA ASP A 12 -13.22 8.67 5.90
C ASP A 12 -13.93 7.30 6.00
N ARG A 13 -14.74 7.12 7.05
CA ARG A 13 -15.44 5.86 7.32
C ARG A 13 -16.55 5.64 6.29
N LYS A 14 -16.44 4.57 5.52
CA LYS A 14 -17.49 4.12 4.59
C LYS A 14 -18.52 3.29 5.36
N SER A 15 -19.73 3.15 4.82
CA SER A 15 -20.69 2.17 5.36
C SER A 15 -20.14 0.76 5.14
N LEU A 16 -20.14 -0.05 6.20
CA LEU A 16 -19.76 -1.45 6.15
C LEU A 16 -21.02 -2.33 6.01
N PRO A 17 -20.91 -3.50 5.38
CA PRO A 17 -21.96 -4.51 5.45
C PRO A 17 -22.13 -5.03 6.88
N ASP A 18 -23.33 -5.51 7.23
CA ASP A 18 -23.69 -5.97 8.58
C ASP A 18 -22.79 -7.08 9.14
N SER A 19 -22.07 -7.80 8.28
CA SER A 19 -21.10 -8.84 8.64
C SER A 19 -19.78 -8.28 9.20
N LEU A 20 -19.53 -6.97 9.11
CA LEU A 20 -18.28 -6.32 9.49
C LEU A 20 -18.53 -5.15 10.44
N LYS A 21 -17.58 -4.90 11.34
CA LYS A 21 -17.59 -3.77 12.26
C LYS A 21 -16.22 -3.12 12.38
N TYR A 22 -16.23 -1.85 12.78
CA TYR A 22 -15.02 -1.11 13.10
C TYR A 22 -14.58 -1.40 14.54
N ALA A 23 -13.27 -1.55 14.72
CA ALA A 23 -12.62 -1.61 16.02
C ALA A 23 -11.33 -0.77 16.01
N TYR A 24 -10.80 -0.46 17.18
CA TYR A 24 -9.70 0.50 17.33
C TYR A 24 -8.56 -0.11 18.15
N LEU A 25 -7.33 0.05 17.67
CA LEU A 25 -6.14 -0.45 18.36
C LEU A 25 -5.43 0.65 19.17
N GLY A 26 -5.64 1.93 18.84
CA GLY A 26 -4.98 3.07 19.47
C GLY A 26 -5.88 3.89 20.40
N PRO A 27 -5.29 4.81 21.20
CA PRO A 27 -6.05 5.75 22.02
C PRO A 27 -6.88 6.70 21.15
N ASN A 28 -8.00 7.21 21.66
CA ASN A 28 -8.89 8.17 20.97
C ASN A 28 -9.45 7.67 19.62
N GLU A 29 -9.83 6.40 19.52
CA GLU A 29 -10.35 5.78 18.29
C GLU A 29 -9.40 5.86 17.08
N THR A 30 -8.10 5.87 17.34
CA THR A 30 -7.08 5.82 16.31
C THR A 30 -6.75 4.38 15.92
N LEU A 31 -6.08 4.19 14.78
CA LEU A 31 -5.66 2.86 14.28
C LEU A 31 -6.87 1.94 14.06
N THR A 32 -7.79 2.39 13.21
CA THR A 32 -9.03 1.69 12.89
C THR A 32 -8.75 0.39 12.13
N VAL A 33 -9.32 -0.72 12.60
CA VAL A 33 -9.33 -2.02 11.93
C VAL A 33 -10.77 -2.47 11.68
N ILE A 34 -10.96 -3.34 10.70
CA ILE A 34 -12.27 -3.92 10.37
C ILE A 34 -12.22 -5.38 10.79
N ILE A 35 -13.16 -5.80 11.63
CA ILE A 35 -13.30 -7.18 12.12
C ILE A 35 -14.70 -7.70 11.82
N ALA A 36 -14.88 -9.03 11.90
CA ALA A 36 -16.19 -9.64 11.72
C ALA A 36 -17.14 -9.25 12.86
N SER A 37 -18.39 -8.91 12.53
CA SER A 37 -19.42 -8.55 13.51
C SER A 37 -19.97 -9.77 14.27
N CYS A 38 -19.82 -10.97 13.72
CA CYS A 38 -20.29 -12.24 14.29
C CYS A 38 -19.39 -12.83 15.39
N LEU A 39 -18.30 -12.14 15.76
CA LEU A 39 -17.39 -12.60 16.82
C LEU A 39 -18.05 -12.47 18.19
N THR A 40 -17.83 -13.47 19.05
CA THR A 40 -18.16 -13.34 20.47
C THR A 40 -17.23 -12.33 21.14
N THR A 41 -17.63 -11.78 22.28
CA THR A 41 -16.80 -10.85 23.06
C THR A 41 -15.42 -11.43 23.39
N GLU A 42 -15.35 -12.69 23.80
CA GLU A 42 -14.08 -13.37 24.07
C GLU A 42 -13.18 -13.52 22.84
N GLN A 43 -13.77 -13.77 21.66
CA GLN A 43 -13.02 -13.87 20.41
C GLN A 43 -12.52 -12.51 19.96
N GLU A 44 -13.37 -11.49 20.05
CA GLU A 44 -13.02 -10.12 19.76
C GLU A 44 -11.86 -9.65 20.62
N ASP A 45 -11.91 -9.88 21.93
CA ASP A 45 -10.83 -9.50 22.85
C ASP A 45 -9.51 -10.17 22.50
N LYS A 46 -9.55 -11.47 22.15
CA LYS A 46 -8.36 -12.21 21.70
C LYS A 46 -7.78 -11.64 20.40
N VAL A 47 -8.64 -11.35 19.42
CA VAL A 47 -8.21 -10.76 18.14
C VAL A 47 -7.61 -9.38 18.37
N LEU A 48 -8.25 -8.54 19.19
CA LEU A 48 -7.76 -7.20 19.51
C LEU A 48 -6.44 -7.24 20.28
N ALA A 49 -6.25 -8.19 21.20
CA ALA A 49 -5.00 -8.36 21.92
C ALA A 49 -3.83 -8.64 20.95
N VAL A 50 -4.00 -9.61 20.05
CA VAL A 50 -2.98 -9.96 19.04
C VAL A 50 -2.69 -8.78 18.11
N LEU A 51 -3.73 -8.09 17.65
CA LEU A 51 -3.57 -6.93 16.76
C LEU A 51 -2.88 -5.75 17.46
N LYS A 52 -3.14 -5.53 18.75
CA LYS A 52 -2.46 -4.49 19.55
C LYS A 52 -0.98 -4.80 19.75
N ASP A 53 -0.63 -6.05 20.03
CA ASP A 53 0.75 -6.51 20.18
C ASP A 53 1.54 -6.38 18.87
N HIS A 54 0.88 -6.61 17.73
CA HIS A 54 1.51 -6.56 16.40
C HIS A 54 1.15 -5.31 15.59
N LYS A 55 0.75 -4.21 16.22
CA LYS A 55 0.36 -2.97 15.54
C LYS A 55 1.46 -2.38 14.64
N GLU A 56 2.73 -2.67 14.92
CA GLU A 56 3.89 -2.24 14.11
C GLU A 56 4.03 -3.03 12.81
N ALA A 57 3.46 -4.24 12.71
CA ALA A 57 3.47 -5.01 11.48
C ALA A 57 2.41 -4.52 10.47
N ILE A 58 1.48 -3.65 10.91
CA ILE A 58 0.39 -3.13 10.09
C ILE A 58 0.84 -1.87 9.37
N GLY A 59 0.69 -1.86 8.05
CA GLY A 59 0.95 -0.69 7.20
C GLY A 59 -0.13 0.39 7.34
N TRP A 60 -0.07 1.20 8.39
CA TRP A 60 -1.04 2.28 8.65
C TRP A 60 -1.02 3.38 7.59
N SER A 61 0.14 3.65 7.00
CA SER A 61 0.33 4.60 5.91
C SER A 61 1.10 3.94 4.78
N VAL A 62 0.83 4.36 3.55
CA VAL A 62 1.57 3.93 2.36
C VAL A 62 3.07 4.20 2.50
N ALA A 63 3.45 5.28 3.18
CA ALA A 63 4.85 5.60 3.49
C ALA A 63 5.53 4.61 4.44
N TYR A 64 4.75 3.82 5.19
CA TYR A 64 5.24 2.81 6.13
C TYR A 64 5.24 1.40 5.55
N LEU A 65 4.63 1.19 4.38
CA LEU A 65 4.77 -0.05 3.61
C LEU A 65 6.20 -0.12 3.06
N LYS A 66 7.16 -0.48 3.91
CA LYS A 66 8.51 -0.85 3.46
C LYS A 66 8.35 -2.07 2.55
N GLY A 67 8.54 -1.86 1.27
CA GLY A 67 8.61 -2.95 0.30
C GLY A 67 9.69 -3.95 0.70
N ILE A 68 9.61 -5.15 0.13
CA ILE A 68 10.68 -6.15 0.27
C ILE A 68 11.93 -5.56 -0.41
N SER A 69 13.06 -5.59 0.29
CA SER A 69 14.32 -5.14 -0.30
C SER A 69 14.59 -5.94 -1.57
N PRO A 70 14.96 -5.30 -2.70
CA PRO A 70 15.33 -6.01 -3.91
C PRO A 70 16.43 -7.06 -3.67
N SER A 71 17.30 -6.86 -2.67
CA SER A 71 18.33 -7.83 -2.29
C SER A 71 17.77 -9.14 -1.74
N ILE A 72 16.54 -9.14 -1.22
CA ILE A 72 15.88 -10.32 -0.63
C ILE A 72 15.15 -11.12 -1.71
N CYS A 73 14.45 -10.43 -2.62
CA CYS A 73 13.71 -11.07 -3.69
C CYS A 73 13.63 -10.14 -4.90
N MET A 74 14.20 -10.56 -6.02
CA MET A 74 13.94 -9.96 -7.33
C MET A 74 13.14 -10.95 -8.16
N HIS A 75 12.02 -10.48 -8.70
CA HIS A 75 11.31 -11.22 -9.71
C HIS A 75 11.94 -10.93 -11.07
N GLN A 76 12.44 -11.99 -11.72
CA GLN A 76 12.89 -11.91 -13.10
C GLN A 76 11.69 -12.15 -14.02
N ILE A 77 11.37 -11.15 -14.83
CA ILE A 77 10.39 -11.31 -15.91
C ILE A 77 11.14 -11.89 -17.10
N PHE A 78 10.83 -13.13 -17.46
CA PHE A 78 11.37 -13.76 -18.66
C PHE A 78 10.66 -13.22 -19.90
N CYS A 79 11.43 -12.79 -20.90
CA CYS A 79 10.94 -12.41 -22.21
C CYS A 79 11.32 -13.49 -23.23
N GLU A 80 10.53 -13.64 -24.29
CA GLU A 80 10.85 -14.56 -25.39
C GLU A 80 12.14 -14.16 -26.11
N ASP A 81 12.87 -15.14 -26.61
CA ASP A 81 14.11 -14.93 -27.36
C ASP A 81 13.83 -14.09 -28.62
N GLY A 82 14.45 -12.90 -28.68
CA GLY A 82 14.28 -11.94 -29.78
C GLY A 82 13.19 -10.88 -29.56
N ALA A 83 12.53 -10.87 -28.40
CA ALA A 83 11.61 -9.80 -28.03
C ALA A 83 12.33 -8.44 -28.03
N LYS A 84 11.78 -7.48 -28.76
CA LYS A 84 12.32 -6.11 -28.84
C LYS A 84 11.57 -5.21 -27.86
N PRO A 85 12.26 -4.32 -27.13
CA PRO A 85 11.58 -3.32 -26.31
C PRO A 85 10.72 -2.44 -27.22
N PHE A 86 9.44 -2.32 -26.88
CA PHE A 86 8.48 -1.50 -27.60
C PHE A 86 7.90 -0.45 -26.67
N ARG A 87 7.90 0.81 -27.13
CA ARG A 87 7.31 1.93 -26.40
C ARG A 87 6.01 2.35 -27.08
N ASP A 88 4.89 2.13 -26.40
CA ASP A 88 3.60 2.64 -26.86
C ASP A 88 3.51 4.16 -26.64
N THR A 89 2.69 4.81 -27.45
CA THR A 89 2.43 6.25 -27.34
C THR A 89 1.61 6.56 -26.09
N GLN A 90 1.98 7.63 -25.37
CA GLN A 90 1.24 8.05 -24.18
C GLN A 90 -0.19 8.46 -24.58
N ARG A 91 -1.20 7.73 -24.06
CA ARG A 91 -2.60 8.09 -24.30
C ARG A 91 -2.94 9.43 -23.65
N ARG A 92 -3.78 10.22 -24.33
CA ARG A 92 -4.26 11.50 -23.80
C ARG A 92 -5.18 11.26 -22.60
N LEU A 93 -4.84 11.85 -21.46
CA LEU A 93 -5.68 11.85 -20.26
C LEU A 93 -6.45 13.17 -20.14
N ASN A 94 -7.70 13.08 -19.64
CA ASN A 94 -8.51 14.25 -19.25
C ASN A 94 -7.67 15.16 -18.31
N PRO A 95 -7.60 16.49 -18.55
CA PRO A 95 -6.86 17.42 -17.70
C PRO A 95 -7.17 17.29 -16.20
N ASN A 96 -8.45 17.14 -15.82
CA ASN A 96 -8.85 16.99 -14.41
C ASN A 96 -8.27 15.71 -13.80
N MET A 97 -8.31 14.61 -14.55
CA MET A 97 -7.73 13.33 -14.12
C MET A 97 -6.22 13.39 -14.04
N ARG A 98 -5.57 14.22 -14.87
CA ARG A 98 -4.11 14.34 -14.90
C ARG A 98 -3.55 14.91 -13.61
N GLU A 99 -4.26 15.89 -13.05
CA GLU A 99 -3.85 16.51 -11.78
C GLU A 99 -4.00 15.52 -10.62
N VAL A 100 -5.12 14.80 -10.55
CA VAL A 100 -5.33 13.74 -9.55
C VAL A 100 -4.27 12.65 -9.66
N VAL A 101 -4.00 12.14 -10.87
CA VAL A 101 -2.99 11.10 -11.11
C VAL A 101 -1.59 11.61 -10.76
N LYS A 102 -1.24 12.85 -11.10
CA LYS A 102 0.05 13.44 -10.75
C LYS A 102 0.24 13.48 -9.23
N ASN A 103 -0.77 13.92 -8.48
CA ASN A 103 -0.71 13.97 -7.03
C ASN A 103 -0.54 12.57 -6.43
N GLU A 104 -1.19 11.56 -6.99
CA GLU A 104 -1.06 10.18 -6.53
C GLU A 104 0.33 9.59 -6.84
N ILE A 105 0.89 9.86 -8.02
CA ILE A 105 2.24 9.43 -8.39
C ILE A 105 3.28 10.03 -7.43
N VAL A 106 3.15 11.31 -7.08
CA VAL A 106 4.07 11.96 -6.12
C VAL A 106 4.02 11.26 -4.76
N LYS A 107 2.82 10.92 -4.26
CA LYS A 107 2.69 10.16 -3.00
C LYS A 107 3.41 8.82 -3.06
N TRP A 108 3.32 8.11 -4.18
CA TRP A 108 3.99 6.81 -4.33
C TRP A 108 5.51 6.93 -4.48
N LEU A 109 5.99 8.01 -5.10
CA LEU A 109 7.43 8.33 -5.18
C LEU A 109 7.99 8.66 -3.80
N ASP A 110 7.29 9.46 -3.00
CA ASP A 110 7.68 9.78 -1.63
C ASP A 110 7.70 8.54 -0.72
N ALA A 111 6.80 7.59 -0.98
CA ALA A 111 6.75 6.30 -0.29
C ALA A 111 7.79 5.28 -0.78
N ALA A 112 8.63 5.64 -1.77
CA ALA A 112 9.61 4.77 -2.41
C ALA A 112 9.02 3.45 -2.97
N LEU A 113 7.73 3.44 -3.32
CA LEU A 113 7.06 2.30 -3.98
C LEU A 113 7.51 2.15 -5.43
N PHE A 114 7.74 3.28 -6.09
CA PHE A 114 8.35 3.34 -7.41
C PHE A 114 9.73 3.96 -7.29
N THR A 115 10.75 3.25 -7.76
CA THR A 115 12.02 3.89 -8.11
C THR A 115 11.79 4.73 -9.37
N LEU A 116 12.18 6.01 -9.34
CA LEU A 116 12.30 6.83 -10.56
C LEU A 116 13.08 6.05 -11.63
N PRO A 117 12.69 6.15 -12.90
CA PRO A 117 12.74 5.02 -13.80
C PRO A 117 14.18 4.59 -14.09
N LEU A 118 14.36 3.26 -14.06
CA LEU A 118 15.19 2.52 -15.01
C LEU A 118 15.37 3.37 -16.26
N THR A 119 16.60 3.78 -16.55
CA THR A 119 16.87 4.51 -17.77
C THR A 119 16.27 3.69 -18.92
N ALA A 120 15.59 4.32 -19.87
CA ALA A 120 14.81 3.64 -20.92
C ALA A 120 15.62 2.66 -21.79
N ASN A 121 16.91 2.49 -21.50
CA ASN A 121 17.85 1.55 -22.10
C ASN A 121 18.04 0.26 -21.30
N GLU A 122 17.47 0.09 -20.10
CA GLU A 122 17.72 -1.08 -19.23
C GLU A 122 16.73 -2.24 -19.36
N LEU A 123 15.79 -2.17 -20.31
CA LEU A 123 15.15 -3.39 -20.84
C LEU A 123 16.08 -4.06 -21.86
N VAL A 124 17.35 -4.24 -21.49
CA VAL A 124 18.26 -5.10 -22.24
C VAL A 124 17.88 -6.53 -21.84
N PRO A 125 17.44 -7.39 -22.77
CA PRO A 125 17.39 -8.82 -22.48
C PRO A 125 18.82 -9.24 -22.12
N LEU A 126 19.02 -9.60 -20.85
CA LEU A 126 20.28 -10.19 -20.42
C LEU A 126 20.40 -11.53 -21.16
N ARG A 127 21.38 -11.61 -22.07
CA ARG A 127 21.80 -12.84 -22.74
C ARG A 127 22.39 -13.83 -21.75
#